data_AF-A0A6C0F132-F1
#
_entry.id   AF-A0A6C0F132-F1
#
_cell.length_a   1.000
_cell.length_b   1.000
_cell.length_c   1.000
_cell.angle_alpha   90.00
_cell.angle_beta   90.00
_cell.angle_gamma   90.00
#
_symmetry.space_group_name_H-M   'P 1'
#
loop_
_entity.id
_entity.type
_entity.pdbx_description
1 polymer ?
#
loop_
_entity_poly.entity_id
_entity_poly.type
_entity_poly.pdbx_seq_one_letter_code
_entity_poly.pdbx_strand_id
1 'polypeptide(L)'
;MTILFIIIIYTMEITIPDWVSIENYRTMTAEKKAYASNGNKLFQYEWMKEEVNEFYEAIYLQDIDEIRDEAIGLIRTFQQFQDSKRVVSLWKKVRNDVLHVFPTHRIFIEAFVKWHKKKLQKNQAKGVTPEELIHISKLKWK
;
A
#
# COMPACT_ATOMS: atom_id res chain seq x y z
N MET A 1 -14.57 20.88 -7.42
CA MET A 1 -14.23 21.57 -6.16
C MET A 1 -13.27 20.65 -5.44
N THR A 2 -11.97 20.85 -5.62
CA THR A 2 -10.91 20.02 -5.01
C THR A 2 -10.80 20.42 -3.56
N ILE A 3 -11.10 19.51 -2.64
CA ILE A 3 -10.97 19.78 -1.20
C ILE A 3 -9.54 19.41 -0.82
N LEU A 4 -8.70 20.42 -0.60
CA LEU A 4 -7.32 20.25 -0.18
C LEU A 4 -7.30 19.89 1.31
N PHE A 5 -7.26 18.60 1.64
CA PHE A 5 -6.98 18.14 2.99
C PHE A 5 -5.46 17.97 3.14
N ILE A 6 -4.84 18.91 3.85
CA ILE A 6 -3.45 18.83 4.29
C ILE A 6 -3.45 18.13 5.65
N ILE A 7 -2.82 16.95 5.74
CA ILE A 7 -2.72 16.20 6.99
C ILE A 7 -1.25 16.14 7.39
N ILE A 8 -0.94 16.67 8.58
CA ILE A 8 0.43 16.77 9.11
C ILE A 8 0.76 15.52 9.92
N ILE A 9 1.56 14.63 9.34
CA ILE A 9 2.18 13.52 10.05
C ILE A 9 3.62 13.91 10.33
N TYR A 10 3.93 14.35 11.55
CA TYR A 10 5.29 14.68 11.97
C TYR A 10 6.07 15.67 11.04
N THR A 11 5.40 16.66 10.44
CA THR A 11 5.87 17.62 9.38
C THR A 11 5.61 17.23 7.93
N MET A 12 4.91 16.12 7.67
CA MET A 12 4.64 15.66 6.30
C MET A 12 3.23 16.01 5.88
N GLU A 13 3.09 16.71 4.75
CA GLU A 13 1.81 17.02 4.11
C GLU A 13 1.57 16.06 2.94
N ILE A 14 0.76 15.01 3.15
CA ILE A 14 0.27 14.17 2.04
C ILE A 14 -1.14 14.65 1.69
N THR A 15 -1.32 15.09 0.45
CA THR A 15 -2.64 15.46 -0.08
C THR A 15 -3.35 14.23 -0.61
N ILE A 16 -4.56 13.97 -0.13
CA ILE A 16 -5.40 12.87 -0.64
C ILE A 16 -5.88 13.24 -2.06
N PRO A 17 -5.57 12.42 -3.09
CA PRO A 17 -6.00 12.72 -4.45
C PRO A 17 -7.52 12.59 -4.65
N ASP A 18 -8.12 13.45 -5.48
CA ASP A 18 -9.57 13.46 -5.79
C ASP A 18 -10.13 12.13 -6.35
N TRP A 19 -9.28 11.24 -6.86
CA TRP A 19 -9.68 9.95 -7.44
C TRP A 19 -9.69 8.79 -6.44
N VAL A 20 -9.26 9.04 -5.21
CA VAL A 20 -9.23 8.08 -4.11
C VAL A 20 -10.56 8.10 -3.37
N SER A 21 -11.00 6.95 -2.89
CA SER A 21 -12.20 6.83 -2.07
C SER A 21 -11.80 6.40 -0.66
N ILE A 22 -12.17 7.18 0.36
CA ILE A 22 -11.90 6.87 1.77
C ILE A 22 -13.08 6.23 2.49
N GLU A 23 -14.23 6.08 1.80
CA GLU A 23 -15.43 5.43 2.33
C GLU A 23 -16.00 4.43 1.30
N ASN A 24 -16.67 3.39 1.78
CA ASN A 24 -17.45 2.44 0.98
C ASN A 24 -16.70 1.80 -0.22
N TYR A 25 -15.37 1.63 -0.12
CA TYR A 25 -14.52 1.18 -1.23
C TYR A 25 -14.11 -0.29 -1.15
N ARG A 26 -14.35 -0.96 -0.02
CA ARG A 26 -13.96 -2.37 0.20
C ARG A 26 -14.79 -3.28 -0.69
N THR A 27 -14.14 -3.92 -1.65
CA THR A 27 -14.80 -4.71 -2.71
C THR A 27 -14.14 -6.07 -2.96
N MET A 28 -12.97 -6.33 -2.37
CA MET A 28 -12.23 -7.57 -2.54
C MET A 28 -12.69 -8.65 -1.58
N THR A 29 -13.38 -9.64 -2.12
CA THR A 29 -13.71 -10.89 -1.42
C THR A 29 -12.54 -11.89 -1.49
N ALA A 30 -12.59 -12.94 -0.67
CA ALA A 30 -11.61 -14.04 -0.75
C ALA A 30 -11.56 -14.66 -2.16
N GLU A 31 -12.70 -14.80 -2.83
CA GLU A 31 -12.80 -15.32 -4.19
C GLU A 31 -12.09 -14.42 -5.20
N LYS A 32 -12.32 -13.10 -5.15
CA LYS A 32 -11.62 -12.14 -6.01
C LYS A 32 -10.10 -12.14 -5.76
N LYS A 33 -9.68 -12.26 -4.49
CA LYS A 33 -8.25 -12.36 -4.13
C LYS A 33 -7.62 -13.65 -4.70
N ALA A 34 -8.37 -14.75 -4.73
CA ALA A 34 -7.94 -16.00 -5.36
C ALA A 34 -7.80 -15.84 -6.89
N TYR A 35 -8.79 -15.27 -7.58
CA TYR A 35 -8.69 -15.01 -9.02
C TYR A 35 -7.55 -14.05 -9.37
N ALA A 36 -7.34 -13.00 -8.58
CA ALA A 36 -6.21 -12.08 -8.76
C ALA A 36 -4.86 -12.81 -8.67
N SER A 37 -4.74 -13.70 -7.67
CA SER A 37 -3.55 -14.56 -7.49
C SER A 37 -3.36 -15.53 -8.66
N ASN A 38 -4.45 -16.00 -9.27
CA ASN A 38 -4.45 -16.84 -10.47
C ASN A 38 -4.30 -16.05 -11.79
N GLY A 39 -3.90 -14.77 -11.74
CA GLY A 39 -3.54 -13.99 -12.92
C GLY A 39 -4.65 -13.13 -13.52
N ASN A 40 -5.84 -13.07 -12.91
CA ASN A 40 -6.94 -12.23 -13.41
C ASN A 40 -6.59 -10.73 -13.24
N LYS A 41 -6.27 -10.05 -14.35
CA LYS A 41 -5.80 -8.67 -14.36
C LYS A 41 -6.81 -7.65 -13.85
N LEU A 42 -8.11 -7.93 -13.98
CA LEU A 42 -9.16 -7.07 -13.44
C LEU A 42 -9.11 -7.07 -11.92
N PHE A 43 -9.08 -8.26 -11.30
CA PHE A 43 -9.06 -8.36 -9.84
C PHE A 43 -7.72 -7.98 -9.22
N GLN A 44 -6.61 -8.13 -9.94
CA GLN A 44 -5.32 -7.55 -9.53
C GLN A 44 -5.40 -6.02 -9.44
N TYR A 45 -6.06 -5.39 -10.41
CA TYR A 45 -6.28 -3.94 -10.40
C TYR A 45 -7.25 -3.52 -9.29
N GLU A 46 -8.36 -4.24 -9.09
CA GLU A 46 -9.29 -3.97 -7.98
C GLU A 46 -8.60 -4.08 -6.63
N TRP A 47 -7.75 -5.09 -6.44
CA TRP A 47 -6.97 -5.24 -5.20
C TRP A 47 -6.04 -4.06 -4.99
N MET A 48 -5.24 -3.69 -5.99
CA MET A 48 -4.37 -2.51 -5.89
C MET A 48 -5.16 -1.23 -5.60
N LYS A 49 -6.37 -1.09 -6.14
CA LYS A 49 -7.24 0.07 -5.86
C LYS A 49 -7.73 0.07 -4.41
N GLU A 50 -8.11 -1.09 -3.87
CA GLU A 50 -8.49 -1.24 -2.46
C GLU A 50 -7.34 -0.84 -1.54
N GLU A 51 -6.13 -1.35 -1.76
CA GLU A 51 -4.96 -1.04 -0.90
C GLU A 51 -4.56 0.45 -1.00
N VAL A 52 -4.75 1.09 -2.16
CA VAL A 52 -4.54 2.54 -2.30
C VAL A 52 -5.53 3.31 -1.44
N ASN A 53 -6.79 2.89 -1.44
CA ASN A 53 -7.84 3.52 -0.67
C ASN A 53 -7.64 3.30 0.84
N GLU A 54 -7.25 2.08 1.27
CA GLU A 54 -6.90 1.78 2.68
C GLU A 54 -5.76 2.69 3.16
N PHE A 55 -4.71 2.86 2.34
CA PHE A 55 -3.59 3.76 2.66
C PHE A 55 -4.01 5.22 2.88
N TYR A 56 -4.83 5.79 1.99
CA TYR A 56 -5.26 7.17 2.14
C TYR A 56 -6.38 7.35 3.18
N GLU A 57 -7.21 6.33 3.44
CA GLU A 57 -8.11 6.33 4.59
C GLU A 57 -7.31 6.39 5.90
N ALA A 58 -6.24 5.60 6.02
CA ALA A 58 -5.37 5.65 7.19
C ALA A 58 -4.72 7.03 7.36
N ILE A 59 -4.32 7.68 6.25
CA ILE A 59 -3.85 9.08 6.26
C ILE A 59 -4.95 10.02 6.74
N TYR A 60 -6.17 9.90 6.21
CA TYR A 60 -7.33 10.69 6.62
C TYR A 60 -7.60 10.59 8.12
N LEU A 61 -7.51 9.37 8.67
CA LEU A 61 -7.71 9.07 10.09
C LEU A 61 -6.50 9.41 10.97
N GLN A 62 -5.37 9.82 10.39
CA GLN A 62 -4.11 10.11 11.08
C GLN A 62 -3.56 8.93 11.90
N ASP A 63 -3.88 7.70 11.50
CA ASP A 63 -3.39 6.50 12.18
C ASP A 63 -2.02 6.08 11.63
N ILE A 64 -0.95 6.51 12.31
CA ILE A 64 0.42 6.29 11.86
C ILE A 64 0.78 4.81 11.73
N ASP A 65 0.25 3.96 12.62
CA ASP A 65 0.55 2.53 12.58
C ASP A 65 -0.16 1.88 11.38
N GLU A 66 -1.40 2.25 11.11
CA GLU A 66 -2.14 1.73 9.94
C GLU A 66 -1.60 2.29 8.62
N ILE A 67 -1.20 3.57 8.56
CA ILE A 67 -0.54 4.15 7.39
C ILE A 67 0.69 3.35 6.99
N ARG A 68 1.49 2.95 7.97
CA ARG A 68 2.69 2.14 7.74
C ARG A 68 2.33 0.72 7.33
N ASP A 69 1.33 0.10 7.93
CA ASP A 69 0.87 -1.24 7.55
C ASP A 69 0.38 -1.26 6.10
N GLU A 70 -0.47 -0.31 5.72
CA GLU A 70 -1.03 -0.21 4.37
C GLU A 70 0.01 0.23 3.33
N ALA A 71 0.98 1.05 3.72
CA ALA A 71 2.13 1.34 2.86
C ALA A 71 2.97 0.08 2.54
N ILE A 72 3.18 -0.82 3.50
CA ILE A 72 3.81 -2.13 3.23
C ILE A 72 2.89 -3.00 2.35
N GLY A 73 1.58 -3.02 2.63
CA GLY A 73 0.57 -3.71 1.83
C GLY A 73 0.58 -3.31 0.36
N LEU A 74 0.68 -2.01 0.08
CA LEU A 74 0.82 -1.45 -1.26
C LEU A 74 2.09 -1.91 -1.98
N ILE A 75 3.24 -1.86 -1.30
CA ILE A 75 4.52 -2.33 -1.87
C ILE A 75 4.41 -3.81 -2.22
N ARG A 76 3.83 -4.63 -1.32
CA ARG A 76 3.63 -6.06 -1.55
C ARG A 76 2.67 -6.32 -2.71
N THR A 77 1.55 -5.61 -2.79
CA THR A 77 0.57 -5.77 -3.88
C THR A 77 1.20 -5.41 -5.23
N PHE A 78 2.01 -4.36 -5.27
CA PHE A 78 2.81 -4.03 -6.45
C PHE A 78 3.82 -5.14 -6.81
N GLN A 79 4.57 -5.66 -5.83
CA GLN A 79 5.50 -6.78 -6.04
C GLN A 79 4.79 -8.00 -6.64
N GLN A 80 3.61 -8.35 -6.11
CA GLN A 80 2.86 -9.54 -6.51
C GLN A 80 2.30 -9.44 -7.93
N PHE A 81 1.88 -8.24 -8.38
CA PHE A 81 1.16 -8.04 -9.64
C PHE A 81 1.89 -7.10 -10.61
N GLN A 82 3.22 -7.12 -10.61
CA GLN A 82 4.06 -6.26 -11.44
C GLN A 82 3.84 -6.42 -12.96
N ASP A 83 3.23 -7.53 -13.39
CA ASP A 83 2.91 -7.80 -14.79
C ASP A 83 1.57 -7.16 -15.23
N SER A 84 0.77 -6.64 -14.30
CA SER A 84 -0.44 -5.88 -14.59
C SER A 84 -0.10 -4.40 -14.85
N LYS A 85 -0.22 -3.99 -16.12
CA LYS A 85 -0.01 -2.58 -16.52
C LYS A 85 -0.83 -1.58 -15.69
N ARG A 86 -2.05 -1.96 -15.29
CA ARG A 86 -2.93 -1.12 -14.46
C ARG A 86 -2.43 -1.00 -13.03
N VAL A 87 -1.96 -2.09 -12.42
CA VAL A 87 -1.31 -2.07 -11.09
C VAL A 87 -0.08 -1.18 -11.12
N VAL A 88 0.81 -1.38 -12.09
CA VAL A 88 2.02 -0.56 -12.28
C VAL A 88 1.66 0.92 -12.43
N SER A 89 0.58 1.23 -13.17
CA SER A 89 0.12 2.61 -13.35
C SER A 89 -0.38 3.24 -12.05
N LEU A 90 -1.10 2.49 -11.20
CA LEU A 90 -1.54 2.99 -9.89
C LEU A 90 -0.34 3.18 -8.95
N TRP A 91 0.56 2.19 -8.88
CA TRP A 91 1.78 2.28 -8.08
C TRP A 91 2.56 3.56 -8.41
N LYS A 92 2.76 3.88 -9.68
CA LYS A 92 3.45 5.11 -10.10
C LYS A 92 2.83 6.39 -9.57
N LYS A 93 1.51 6.44 -9.34
CA LYS A 93 0.82 7.62 -8.81
C LYS A 93 1.03 7.78 -7.31
N VAL A 94 1.07 6.69 -6.56
CA VAL A 94 1.09 6.69 -5.08
C VAL A 94 2.48 6.44 -4.49
N ARG A 95 3.43 5.94 -5.29
CA ARG A 95 4.73 5.47 -4.77
C ARG A 95 5.45 6.54 -3.95
N ASN A 96 5.40 7.81 -4.36
CA ASN A 96 6.18 8.84 -3.69
C ASN A 96 5.66 9.03 -2.26
N ASP A 97 4.34 9.05 -2.06
CA ASP A 97 3.70 9.14 -0.75
C ASP A 97 4.07 7.92 0.11
N VAL A 98 3.99 6.71 -0.46
CA VAL A 98 4.41 5.46 0.20
C VAL A 98 5.88 5.51 0.63
N LEU A 99 6.78 5.99 -0.22
CA LEU A 99 8.21 6.08 0.10
C LEU A 99 8.47 7.08 1.24
N HIS A 100 7.72 8.17 1.28
CA HIS A 100 7.84 9.19 2.33
C HIS A 100 7.47 8.66 3.71
N VAL A 101 6.57 7.69 3.82
CA VAL A 101 6.17 7.05 5.09
C VAL A 101 7.35 6.39 5.83
N PHE A 102 8.40 6.03 5.11
CA PHE A 102 9.56 5.30 5.63
C PHE A 102 10.85 6.12 5.55
N PRO A 103 11.01 7.17 6.38
CA PRO A 103 12.17 8.06 6.31
C PRO A 103 13.48 7.40 6.78
N THR A 104 13.42 6.24 7.45
CA THR A 104 14.61 5.47 7.85
C THR A 104 14.39 3.98 7.66
N HIS A 105 15.48 3.24 7.46
CA HIS A 105 15.48 1.78 7.38
C HIS A 105 14.83 1.16 8.63
N ARG A 106 15.12 1.69 9.83
CA ARG A 106 14.56 1.19 11.09
C ARG A 106 13.02 1.23 11.09
N ILE A 107 12.42 2.35 10.67
CA ILE A 107 10.95 2.51 10.63
C ILE A 107 10.32 1.52 9.65
N PHE A 108 10.97 1.31 8.49
CA PHE A 108 10.51 0.31 7.53
C PHE A 108 10.51 -1.10 8.13
N ILE A 109 11.61 -1.51 8.77
CA ILE A 109 11.74 -2.85 9.35
C ILE A 109 10.72 -3.06 10.48
N GLU A 110 10.52 -2.07 11.34
CA GLU A 110 9.50 -2.15 12.41
C GLU A 110 8.09 -2.34 11.84
N ALA A 111 7.72 -1.57 10.81
CA ALA A 111 6.44 -1.72 10.12
C ALA A 111 6.32 -3.08 9.42
N PHE A 112 7.36 -3.51 8.71
CA PHE A 112 7.41 -4.79 8.04
C PHE A 112 7.18 -5.95 9.02
N VAL A 113 7.85 -5.96 10.17
CA VAL A 113 7.71 -7.05 11.16
C VAL A 113 6.27 -7.15 11.67
N LYS A 114 5.63 -6.01 11.98
CA LYS A 114 4.22 -5.96 12.39
C LYS A 114 3.30 -6.50 11.29
N TRP A 115 3.43 -5.96 10.08
CA TRP A 115 2.64 -6.34 8.91
C TRP A 115 2.82 -7.83 8.56
N HIS A 116 4.06 -8.31 8.53
CA HIS A 116 4.42 -9.68 8.16
C HIS A 116 3.80 -10.68 9.14
N LYS A 117 3.87 -10.40 10.45
CA LYS A 117 3.20 -11.20 11.48
C LYS A 117 1.68 -11.26 11.25
N LYS A 118 1.02 -10.13 10.97
CA LYS A 118 -0.43 -10.04 10.68
C LYS A 118 -0.81 -10.86 9.44
N LYS A 119 -0.04 -10.76 8.37
CA LYS A 119 -0.38 -11.35 7.05
C LYS A 119 0.07 -12.81 6.91
N LEU A 120 1.05 -13.27 7.69
CA LEU A 120 1.40 -14.70 7.78
C LEU A 120 0.20 -15.54 8.27
N GLN A 121 -0.56 -15.05 9.24
CA GLN A 121 -1.77 -15.72 9.74
C GLN A 121 -2.83 -15.90 8.64
N LYS A 122 -2.80 -15.05 7.60
CA LYS A 122 -3.69 -15.08 6.44
C LYS A 122 -3.08 -15.79 5.23
N ASN A 123 -1.91 -16.44 5.38
CA ASN A 123 -1.13 -17.04 4.29
C ASN A 123 -0.72 -16.06 3.16
N GLN A 124 -0.70 -14.76 3.42
CA GLN A 124 -0.46 -13.72 2.40
C GLN A 124 1.00 -13.24 2.32
N ALA A 125 1.82 -13.56 3.33
CA ALA A 125 3.21 -13.08 3.45
C ALA A 125 4.26 -14.20 3.44
N LYS A 126 3.89 -15.44 3.06
CA LYS A 126 4.85 -16.55 3.01
C LYS A 126 6.00 -16.25 2.04
N GLY A 127 7.22 -16.33 2.55
CA GLY A 127 8.45 -16.13 1.75
C GLY A 127 8.75 -14.68 1.40
N VAL A 128 7.98 -13.70 1.90
CA VAL A 128 8.24 -12.28 1.65
C VAL A 128 9.35 -11.80 2.58
N THR A 129 10.39 -11.18 2.03
CA THR A 129 11.48 -10.59 2.82
C THR A 129 11.45 -9.07 2.78
N PRO A 130 11.97 -8.38 3.80
CA PRO A 130 12.05 -6.93 3.77
C PRO A 130 12.96 -6.44 2.64
N GLU A 131 14.05 -7.15 2.34
CA GLU A 131 15.01 -6.79 1.28
C GLU A 131 14.35 -6.75 -0.10
N GLU A 132 13.48 -7.71 -0.40
CA GLU A 132 12.72 -7.74 -1.65
C GLU A 132 11.79 -6.52 -1.77
N LEU A 133 11.08 -6.18 -0.69
CA LEU A 133 10.16 -5.04 -0.66
C LEU A 133 10.91 -3.71 -0.77
N ILE A 134 12.08 -3.60 -0.13
CA ILE A 134 12.97 -2.42 -0.26
C ILE A 134 13.46 -2.27 -1.70
N HIS A 135 13.92 -3.38 -2.30
CA HIS A 135 14.42 -3.38 -3.67
C HIS A 135 13.34 -2.98 -4.68
N ILE A 136 12.16 -3.62 -4.62
CA ILE A 136 11.09 -3.40 -5.61
C ILE A 136 10.45 -2.01 -5.49
N SER A 137 10.35 -1.47 -4.27
CA SER A 137 9.85 -0.11 -4.02
C SER A 137 10.87 0.97 -4.39
N LYS A 138 12.16 0.60 -4.52
CA LYS A 138 13.29 1.52 -4.68
C LYS A 138 13.45 2.48 -3.50
N LEU A 139 13.12 2.02 -2.29
CA LEU A 139 13.43 2.74 -1.05
C LEU A 139 14.93 2.98 -0.95
N LYS A 140 15.29 4.22 -0.66
CA LYS A 140 16.67 4.64 -0.41
C LYS A 140 16.68 5.58 0.77
N TRP A 141 17.54 5.29 1.71
CA TRP A 141 17.84 6.18 2.84
C TRP A 141 19.18 6.85 2.57
N LYS A 142 19.28 8.13 2.90
CA LYS A 142 20.53 8.88 2.83
C LYS A 142 21.32 8.71 4.12
#